data_AF-A0A957VS37-F1
#
_entry.id   AF-A0A957VS37-F1
#
_cell.length_a   1.000
_cell.length_b   1.000
_cell.length_c   1.000
_cell.angle_alpha   90.00
_cell.angle_beta   90.00
_cell.angle_gamma   90.00
#
_symmetry.space_group_name_H-M   'P 1'
#
loop_
_entity.id
_entity.type
_entity.pdbx_description
1 polymer ?
#
loop_
_entity_poly.entity_id
_entity_poly.type
_entity_poly.pdbx_seq_one_letter_code
_entity_poly.pdbx_strand_id
1 'polypeptide(L)'
;MGFIMDGIEAEGYDRSYSDRELLGRIIDYFRPHLGMMGVVALMIVLDSLMSAALPILVARGIDTLAVDQSWARSLPLLAAILISGALA
;
A
#
# COMPACT_ATOMS: atom_id res chain seq x y z
N MET A 1 27.22 36.67 -5.45
CA MET A 1 26.01 35.83 -5.31
C MET A 1 25.99 35.19 -3.92
N GLY A 2 25.89 36.02 -2.87
CA GLY A 2 26.05 35.60 -1.46
C GLY A 2 24.94 36.12 -0.53
N PHE A 3 23.84 36.64 -1.08
CA PHE A 3 22.73 37.21 -0.31
C PHE A 3 21.59 36.21 -0.07
N ILE A 4 21.54 35.09 -0.82
CA ILE A 4 20.45 34.11 -0.74
C ILE A 4 20.65 33.11 0.42
N MET A 5 21.88 32.95 0.90
CA MET A 5 22.26 32.01 1.98
C MET A 5 22.61 32.70 3.31
N ASP A 6 22.58 34.03 3.37
CA ASP A 6 23.04 34.88 4.49
C ASP A 6 22.04 34.94 5.68
N GLY A 7 21.22 33.90 5.82
CA GLY A 7 20.17 33.77 6.85
C GLY A 7 19.76 32.33 7.13
N ILE A 8 20.56 31.36 6.66
CA ILE A 8 20.39 29.92 6.93
C ILE A 8 21.60 29.34 7.68
N GLU A 9 22.54 30.20 8.07
CA GLU A 9 23.60 29.83 8.98
C GLU A 9 23.02 29.61 10.37
N ALA A 10 23.53 28.58 11.06
CA ALA A 10 23.06 28.22 12.38
C ALA A 10 23.30 29.39 13.34
N GLU A 11 22.23 30.08 13.71
CA GLU A 11 22.26 31.17 14.67
C GLU A 11 22.58 30.62 16.06
N GLY A 12 23.22 31.41 16.93
CA GLY A 12 23.57 30.98 18.30
C GLY A 12 22.36 30.63 19.19
N TYR A 13 21.14 30.88 18.69
CA TYR A 13 19.87 30.51 19.32
C TYR A 13 19.30 29.17 18.83
N ASP A 14 19.91 28.59 17.80
CA ASP A 14 19.38 27.41 17.15
C ASP A 14 19.58 26.18 18.04
N ARG A 15 18.49 25.45 18.28
CA ARG A 15 18.52 24.33 19.24
C ARG A 15 19.04 23.09 18.54
N SER A 16 20.13 22.52 19.06
CA SER A 16 20.61 21.22 18.61
C SER A 16 19.79 20.10 19.27
N TYR A 17 19.15 19.30 18.44
CA TYR A 17 18.43 18.10 18.86
C TYR A 17 19.13 16.86 18.29
N SER A 18 19.10 15.77 19.04
CA SER A 18 19.53 14.48 18.49
C SER A 18 18.46 13.92 17.54
N ASP A 19 18.88 13.14 16.55
CA ASP A 19 17.96 12.48 15.60
C ASP A 19 16.89 11.65 16.31
N ARG A 20 17.26 11.02 17.43
CA ARG A 20 16.32 10.25 18.26
C ARG A 20 15.21 11.11 18.84
N GLU A 21 15.54 12.31 19.29
CA GLU A 21 14.55 13.26 19.83
C GLU A 21 13.65 13.81 18.72
N LEU A 22 14.22 14.14 17.56
CA LEU A 22 13.47 14.61 16.41
C LEU A 22 12.50 13.53 15.89
N LEU A 23 12.98 12.29 15.71
CA LEU A 23 12.16 11.17 15.27
C LEU A 23 11.05 10.85 16.28
N GLY A 24 11.33 10.91 17.58
CA GLY A 24 10.31 10.73 18.61
C GLY A 24 9.17 11.75 18.48
N ARG A 25 9.51 13.04 18.30
CA ARG A 25 8.54 14.11 18.09
C ARG A 25 7.73 13.91 16.81
N ILE A 26 8.39 13.55 15.70
CA ILE A 26 7.72 13.27 14.44
C ILE A 26 6.70 12.14 14.65
N ILE A 27 7.12 11.02 15.23
CA ILE A 27 6.24 9.88 15.48
C ILE A 27 5.04 10.30 16.34
N ASP A 28 5.25 11.10 17.39
CA ASP A 28 4.16 11.59 18.24
C ASP A 28 3.11 12.41 17.49
N TYR A 29 3.51 13.22 16.49
CA TYR A 29 2.55 13.91 15.62
C TYR A 29 1.75 12.94 14.73
N PHE A 30 2.35 11.82 14.32
CA PHE A 30 1.67 10.81 13.50
C PHE A 30 0.80 9.85 14.31
N ARG A 31 0.99 9.73 15.64
CA ARG A 31 0.26 8.80 16.51
C ARG A 31 -1.27 8.86 16.37
N PRO A 32 -1.93 10.04 16.34
CA PRO A 32 -3.38 10.12 16.17
C PRO A 32 -3.87 9.60 14.82
N HIS A 33 -3.01 9.58 13.80
CA HIS A 33 -3.35 9.18 12.42
C HIS A 33 -2.98 7.73 12.08
N LEU A 34 -2.37 6.99 13.00
CA LEU A 34 -1.93 5.61 12.76
C LEU A 34 -3.08 4.68 12.35
N GLY A 35 -4.29 4.88 12.87
CA GLY A 35 -5.46 4.11 12.47
C GLY A 35 -5.80 4.30 10.98
N MET A 36 -5.83 5.55 10.52
CA MET A 36 -6.11 5.86 9.12
C MET A 36 -4.99 5.40 8.20
N MET A 37 -3.73 5.60 8.60
CA MET A 37 -2.56 5.10 7.88
C MET A 37 -2.59 3.56 7.75
N GLY A 38 -3.02 2.87 8.81
CA GLY A 38 -3.19 1.42 8.79
C GLY A 38 -4.26 0.95 7.80
N VAL A 39 -5.39 1.67 7.71
CA VAL A 39 -6.44 1.36 6.71
C VAL A 39 -5.91 1.57 5.29
N VAL A 40 -5.20 2.68 5.03
CA VAL A 40 -4.61 2.95 3.71
C VAL A 40 -3.59 1.89 3.34
N ALA A 41 -2.70 1.52 4.27
CA ALA A 41 -1.72 0.46 4.06
C ALA A 41 -2.39 -0.88 3.76
N LEU A 42 -3.46 -1.23 4.50
CA LEU A 42 -4.24 -2.45 4.24
C LEU A 42 -4.89 -2.43 2.86
N MET A 43 -5.47 -1.30 2.43
CA MET A 43 -6.05 -1.16 1.10
C MET A 43 -5.00 -1.38 0.00
N ILE A 44 -3.81 -0.79 0.13
CA ILE A 44 -2.71 -0.97 -0.83
C ILE A 44 -2.27 -2.44 -0.89
N VAL A 45 -2.19 -3.12 0.25
CA VAL A 45 -1.84 -4.55 0.29
C VAL A 45 -2.90 -5.41 -0.39
N LEU A 46 -4.19 -5.13 -0.13
CA LEU A 46 -5.29 -5.86 -0.76
C LEU A 46 -5.32 -5.65 -2.27
N ASP A 47 -5.15 -4.40 -2.72
CA ASP A 47 -5.07 -4.03 -4.14
C ASP A 47 -3.95 -4.79 -4.86
N SER A 48 -2.75 -4.77 -4.27
CA SER A 48 -1.59 -5.51 -4.79
C SER A 48 -1.85 -7.02 -4.86
N LEU A 49 -2.51 -7.58 -3.84
CA LEU A 49 -2.88 -8.99 -3.80
C LEU A 49 -3.90 -9.35 -4.89
N MET A 50 -4.93 -8.53 -5.10
CA MET A 50 -5.94 -8.73 -6.15
C MET A 50 -5.31 -8.64 -7.55
N SER A 51 -4.45 -7.65 -7.76
CA SER A 51 -3.68 -7.50 -9.01
C SER A 51 -2.81 -8.72 -9.32
N ALA A 52 -2.16 -9.31 -8.30
CA ALA A 52 -1.37 -10.52 -8.46
C ALA A 52 -2.22 -11.81 -8.60
N ALA A 53 -3.41 -11.85 -7.98
CA ALA A 53 -4.29 -13.01 -8.00
C ALA A 53 -4.98 -13.21 -9.36
N LEU A 54 -5.30 -12.13 -10.07
CA LEU A 54 -5.95 -12.16 -11.38
C LEU A 54 -5.32 -13.15 -12.38
N PRO A 55 -4.03 -13.05 -12.76
CA PRO A 55 -3.44 -13.95 -13.75
C PRO A 55 -3.44 -15.42 -13.30
N ILE A 56 -3.29 -15.68 -11.99
CA ILE A 56 -3.31 -17.03 -11.41
C ILE A 56 -4.72 -17.63 -11.50
N LEU A 57 -5.74 -16.85 -11.15
CA LEU A 57 -7.13 -17.28 -11.21
C LEU A 57 -7.57 -17.52 -12.66
N VAL A 58 -7.15 -16.68 -13.59
CA VAL A 58 -7.42 -16.87 -15.04
C VAL A 58 -6.79 -18.16 -15.54
N ALA A 59 -5.51 -18.42 -15.23
CA ALA A 59 -4.84 -19.66 -15.64
C ALA A 59 -5.58 -20.91 -15.11
N ARG A 60 -5.92 -20.93 -13.82
CA ARG A 60 -6.68 -22.04 -13.23
C ARG A 60 -8.10 -22.17 -13.79
N GLY A 61 -8.74 -21.06 -14.11
CA GLY A 61 -10.04 -21.03 -14.77
C GLY A 61 -10.01 -21.69 -16.15
N ILE A 62 -8.97 -21.39 -16.94
CA ILE A 62 -8.77 -22.00 -18.26
C ILE A 62 -8.49 -23.50 -18.12
N ASP A 63 -7.59 -23.90 -17.22
CA ASP A 63 -7.24 -25.31 -17.01
C ASP A 63 -8.45 -26.15 -16.54
N THR A 64 -9.25 -25.61 -15.62
CA THR A 64 -10.45 -26.31 -15.13
C THR A 64 -11.52 -26.46 -16.20
N LEU A 65 -11.74 -25.45 -17.04
CA LEU A 65 -12.64 -25.53 -18.18
C LEU A 65 -12.14 -26.50 -19.26
N ALA A 66 -10.82 -26.61 -19.44
CA ALA A 66 -10.22 -27.52 -20.41
C ALA A 66 -10.32 -29.00 -19.98
N VAL A 67 -10.32 -29.29 -18.67
CA VAL A 67 -10.35 -30.66 -18.14
C VAL A 67 -11.76 -31.15 -17.82
N ASP A 68 -12.63 -30.30 -17.26
CA ASP A 68 -13.92 -30.74 -16.71
C ASP A 68 -14.98 -29.63 -16.87
N GLN A 69 -15.93 -29.79 -17.81
CA GLN A 69 -16.94 -28.79 -18.15
C GLN A 69 -18.12 -28.77 -17.15
N SER A 70 -17.82 -28.92 -15.86
CA SER A 70 -18.82 -28.91 -14.79
C SER A 70 -19.08 -27.48 -14.30
N TRP A 71 -20.30 -26.98 -14.55
CA TRP A 71 -20.73 -25.64 -14.15
C TRP A 71 -20.57 -25.36 -12.65
N ALA A 72 -20.65 -26.39 -11.81
CA ALA A 72 -20.49 -26.27 -10.36
C ALA A 72 -19.07 -25.86 -9.91
N ARG A 73 -18.02 -26.19 -10.68
CA ARG A 73 -16.63 -25.81 -10.34
C ARG A 73 -16.18 -24.52 -11.04
N SER A 74 -16.69 -24.24 -12.23
CA SER A 74 -16.29 -23.05 -13.00
C SER A 74 -16.91 -21.75 -12.47
N LEU A 75 -18.13 -21.80 -11.92
CA LEU A 75 -18.85 -20.62 -11.44
C LEU A 75 -18.13 -19.86 -10.29
N PRO A 76 -17.60 -20.51 -9.22
CA PRO A 76 -16.86 -19.79 -8.18
C PRO A 76 -15.54 -19.19 -8.67
N LEU A 77 -14.87 -19.83 -9.64
CA LEU A 77 -13.64 -19.29 -10.24
C LEU A 77 -13.93 -18.04 -11.08
N LEU A 78 -15.00 -18.04 -11.89
CA LEU A 78 -15.44 -16.87 -12.63
C LEU A 78 -15.82 -15.71 -11.71
N ALA A 79 -16.55 -15.99 -10.62
CA ALA A 79 -16.88 -14.99 -9.62
C ALA A 79 -15.62 -14.40 -8.97
N ALA A 80 -14.64 -15.24 -8.62
CA ALA A 80 -13.38 -14.79 -8.05
C ALA A 80 -12.57 -13.91 -9.03
N ILE A 81 -12.51 -14.27 -10.32
CA ILE A 81 -11.87 -13.45 -11.36
C ILE A 81 -12.55 -12.09 -11.49
N LEU A 82 -13.89 -12.06 -11.55
CA LEU A 82 -14.66 -10.82 -11.68
C LEU A 82 -14.48 -9.91 -10.46
N ILE A 83 -14.51 -10.46 -9.24
CA ILE A 83 -14.30 -9.71 -8.01
C ILE A 83 -12.88 -9.15 -7.96
N SER A 84 -11.88 -9.99 -8.28
CA SER A 84 -10.47 -9.57 -8.30
C SER A 84 -10.19 -8.50 -9.35
N GLY A 85 -10.92 -8.50 -10.48
CA GLY A 85 -10.75 -7.52 -11.55
C GLY A 85 -11.55 -6.24 -11.38
N ALA A 86 -12.61 -6.26 -10.56
CA ALA A 86 -13.39 -5.06 -10.23
C ALA A 86 -12.82 -4.28 -9.04
N LEU A 87 -11.99 -4.93 -8.21
CA LEU A 87 -11.38 -4.37 -7.01
C LEU A 87 -9.91 -3.97 -7.16
N ALA A 88 -9.28 -4.36 -8.27
CA ALA A 88 -7.97 -3.87 -8.71
C ALA A 88 -8.15 -2.72 -9.72
#